data_AF-A0A0F4RN76-F1
#
_entry.id   AF-A0A0F4RN76-F1
#
_cell.length_a   1.000
_cell.length_b   1.000
_cell.length_c   1.000
_cell.angle_alpha   90.00
_cell.angle_beta   90.00
_cell.angle_gamma   90.00
#
_symmetry.space_group_name_H-M   'P 1'
#
loop_
_entity.id
_entity.type
_entity.pdbx_description
1 polymer ?
#
loop_
_entity_poly.entity_id
_entity_poly.type
_entity_poly.pdbx_seq_one_letter_code
_entity_poly.pdbx_strand_id
1 'polypeptide(L)'
;MYVECSDELKVLVRERADAQLQSVSAFVRELVVGTERRRPRPFPTVDPNLVRAVASYGGNLNQVARWLNTATRTGRASEIDALRIAAMLVGIERGLANIIAQHRKPPEC
;
A
#
# COMPACT_ATOMS: atom_id res chain seq x y z
N MET A 1 -17.47 -14.01 14.90
CA MET A 1 -18.57 -14.93 14.59
C MET A 1 -17.96 -16.15 13.92
N TYR A 2 -18.00 -17.30 14.57
CA TYR A 2 -17.56 -18.57 13.99
C TYR A 2 -18.80 -19.39 13.70
N VAL A 3 -18.85 -20.02 12.53
CA VAL A 3 -19.94 -20.92 12.13
C VAL A 3 -19.40 -22.34 12.26
N GLU A 4 -19.95 -23.13 13.16
CA GLU A 4 -19.65 -24.56 13.25
C GLU A 4 -20.25 -25.26 12.03
N CYS A 5 -19.45 -26.09 11.36
CA CYS A 5 -19.76 -26.62 10.04
C CYS A 5 -19.14 -28.02 9.90
N SER A 6 -19.91 -28.98 9.38
CA SER A 6 -19.43 -30.33 9.09
C SER A 6 -18.38 -30.30 7.98
N ASP A 7 -17.52 -31.32 7.91
CA ASP A 7 -16.47 -31.36 6.89
C ASP A 7 -17.03 -31.48 5.47
N GLU A 8 -18.14 -32.20 5.29
CA GLU A 8 -18.87 -32.27 4.02
C GLU A 8 -19.36 -30.89 3.57
N LEU A 9 -19.92 -30.11 4.49
CA LEU A 9 -20.43 -28.78 4.20
C LEU A 9 -19.28 -27.80 3.87
N LYS A 10 -18.09 -27.95 4.49
CA LYS A 10 -16.90 -27.17 4.13
C LYS A 10 -16.45 -27.44 2.69
N VAL A 11 -16.48 -28.70 2.25
CA VAL A 11 -16.12 -29.08 0.87
C VAL A 11 -17.11 -28.45 -0.11
N LEU A 12 -18.41 -28.62 0.13
CA LEU A 12 -19.45 -28.07 -0.72
C LEU A 12 -19.36 -26.53 -0.84
N VAL A 13 -19.11 -25.84 0.27
CA VAL A 13 -18.96 -24.38 0.30
C VAL A 13 -17.75 -23.93 -0.53
N ARG A 14 -16.63 -24.67 -0.49
CA ARG A 14 -15.44 -24.36 -1.30
C ARG A 14 -15.70 -24.56 -2.79
N GLU A 15 -16.27 -25.70 -3.16
CA GLU A 15 -16.61 -26.00 -4.56
C GLU A 15 -17.56 -24.96 -5.15
N ARG A 16 -18.57 -24.54 -4.37
CA ARG A 16 -19.54 -23.54 -4.80
C ARG A 16 -18.95 -22.13 -4.90
N ALA A 17 -18.02 -21.78 -4.01
CA ALA A 17 -17.29 -20.51 -4.06
C ALA A 17 -16.36 -20.46 -5.27
N ASP A 18 -15.64 -21.55 -5.55
CA ASP A 18 -14.72 -21.67 -6.69
C ASP A 18 -15.48 -21.61 -8.02
N ALA A 19 -16.63 -22.30 -8.13
CA ALA A 19 -17.50 -22.24 -9.30
C ALA A 19 -18.01 -20.82 -9.62
N GLN A 20 -18.05 -19.95 -8.61
CA GLN A 20 -18.47 -18.54 -8.76
C GLN A 20 -17.29 -17.56 -8.82
N LEU A 21 -16.04 -18.06 -8.84
CA LEU A 21 -14.82 -17.26 -8.80
C LEU A 21 -14.79 -16.29 -7.60
N GLN A 22 -15.28 -16.76 -6.46
CA GLN A 22 -15.34 -16.02 -5.20
C GLN A 22 -14.45 -16.67 -4.14
N SER A 23 -13.92 -15.89 -3.20
CA SER A 23 -13.33 -16.48 -2.00
C SER A 23 -14.43 -17.05 -1.10
N VAL A 24 -14.13 -18.11 -0.34
CA VAL A 24 -15.07 -18.70 0.64
C VAL A 24 -15.67 -17.64 1.57
N SER A 25 -14.85 -16.71 2.06
CA SER A 25 -15.32 -15.65 2.96
C SER A 25 -16.27 -14.66 2.27
N ALA A 26 -16.08 -14.39 0.97
CA ALA A 26 -17.00 -13.55 0.21
C ALA A 26 -18.32 -14.27 -0.04
N PHE A 27 -18.26 -15.54 -0.44
CA PHE A 27 -19.42 -16.38 -0.70
C PHE A 27 -20.27 -16.58 0.57
N VAL A 28 -19.66 -16.92 1.71
CA VAL A 28 -20.37 -17.05 2.99
C VAL A 28 -20.97 -15.72 3.43
N ARG A 29 -20.26 -14.61 3.25
CA ARG A 29 -20.79 -13.28 3.55
C ARG A 29 -22.01 -12.95 2.70
N GLU A 30 -21.98 -13.26 1.41
CA GLU A 30 -23.10 -13.07 0.50
C GLU A 30 -24.33 -13.89 0.94
N LEU A 31 -24.13 -15.17 1.28
CA LEU A 31 -25.20 -16.04 1.78
C LEU A 31 -25.81 -15.55 3.09
N VAL A 32 -24.99 -15.09 4.04
CA VAL A 32 -25.45 -14.67 5.38
C VAL A 32 -26.08 -13.28 5.36
N VAL A 33 -25.52 -12.36 4.56
CA VAL A 33 -25.91 -10.95 4.56
C VAL A 33 -26.92 -10.62 3.45
N GLY A 34 -27.08 -11.48 2.43
CA GLY A 34 -28.03 -11.30 1.33
C GLY A 34 -27.67 -10.17 0.37
N THR A 35 -26.42 -9.69 0.39
CA THR A 35 -25.96 -8.59 -0.46
C THR A 35 -25.02 -9.10 -1.55
N GLU A 36 -25.43 -8.96 -2.81
CA GLU A 36 -24.57 -9.22 -3.96
C GLU A 36 -23.27 -8.43 -3.87
N ARG A 37 -22.15 -9.09 -4.19
CA ARG A 37 -20.84 -8.47 -4.18
C ARG A 37 -20.77 -7.34 -5.20
N ARG A 38 -20.67 -6.10 -4.74
CA ARG A 38 -20.19 -4.99 -5.59
C ARG A 38 -18.79 -5.34 -6.09
N ARG A 39 -18.64 -5.51 -7.41
CA ARG A 39 -17.32 -5.69 -8.03
C ARG A 39 -16.43 -4.52 -7.59
N PRO A 40 -15.23 -4.78 -7.04
CA PRO A 40 -14.31 -3.71 -6.71
C PRO A 40 -14.08 -2.90 -7.98
N ARG A 41 -14.11 -1.57 -7.87
CA ARG A 41 -13.67 -0.72 -8.98
C ARG A 41 -12.24 -1.14 -9.33
N PRO A 42 -11.92 -1.32 -10.62
CA PRO A 42 -10.55 -1.61 -11.00
C PRO A 42 -9.67 -0.49 -10.45
N PHE A 43 -8.63 -0.87 -9.70
CA PHE A 43 -7.64 0.09 -9.28
C PHE A 43 -7.00 0.72 -10.52
N PRO A 44 -6.62 2.00 -10.48
CA PRO A 44 -5.90 2.62 -11.57
C PRO A 44 -4.71 1.73 -11.93
N THR A 45 -4.63 1.29 -13.18
CA THR A 45 -3.50 0.50 -13.67
C THR A 45 -2.30 1.43 -13.79
N VAL A 46 -1.47 1.47 -12.75
CA VAL A 46 -0.20 2.20 -12.73
C VAL A 46 0.91 1.25 -13.16
N ASP A 47 1.87 1.73 -13.95
CA ASP A 47 3.05 0.95 -14.34
C ASP A 47 3.76 0.37 -13.09
N PRO A 48 3.88 -0.95 -12.95
CA PRO A 48 4.55 -1.58 -11.81
C PRO A 48 6.01 -1.13 -11.62
N ASN A 49 6.71 -0.79 -12.70
CA ASN A 49 8.07 -0.28 -12.64
C ASN A 49 8.12 1.11 -12.00
N LEU A 50 7.13 1.95 -12.30
CA LEU A 50 6.96 3.26 -11.67
C LEU A 50 6.68 3.11 -10.17
N VAL A 51 5.78 2.20 -9.79
CA VAL A 51 5.48 1.91 -8.38
C VAL A 51 6.74 1.45 -7.64
N ARG A 52 7.53 0.57 -8.26
CA ARG A 52 8.80 0.09 -7.68
C ARG A 52 9.83 1.21 -7.54
N ALA A 53 9.96 2.08 -8.53
CA ALA A 53 10.87 3.23 -8.46
C ALA A 53 10.45 4.20 -7.34
N VAL A 54 9.17 4.50 -7.20
CA VAL A 54 8.67 5.34 -6.09
C VAL A 54 8.93 4.69 -4.73
N ALA A 55 8.69 3.38 -4.62
CA ALA A 55 8.95 2.63 -3.40
C ALA A 55 10.44 2.62 -3.02
N SER A 56 11.36 2.57 -4.00
CA SER A 56 12.80 2.61 -3.72
C SER A 56 13.25 3.95 -3.13
N TYR A 57 12.69 5.07 -3.59
CA TYR A 57 12.91 6.38 -2.97
C TYR A 57 12.43 6.41 -1.52
N GLY A 58 11.24 5.86 -1.24
CA GLY A 58 10.73 5.73 0.13
C GLY A 58 11.63 4.85 1.02
N GLY A 59 12.15 3.75 0.47
CA GLY A 59 13.12 2.88 1.15
C GLY A 59 14.41 3.62 1.52
N ASN A 60 14.95 4.44 0.62
CA ASN A 60 16.14 5.24 0.86
C ASN A 60 15.92 6.30 1.95
N LEU A 61 14.79 7.02 1.90
CA LEU A 61 14.43 8.01 2.92
C LEU A 61 14.29 7.37 4.31
N ASN A 62 13.69 6.19 4.38
CA ASN A 62 13.58 5.44 5.64
C ASN A 62 14.95 4.99 6.17
N GLN A 63 15.89 4.65 5.30
CA GLN A 63 17.28 4.35 5.72
C GLN A 63 17.97 5.58 6.31
N VAL A 64 17.84 6.75 5.68
CA VAL A 64 18.37 8.01 6.20
C VAL A 64 17.77 8.32 7.58
N ALA A 65 16.45 8.20 7.74
CA ALA A 65 15.77 8.42 9.01
C ALA A 65 16.28 7.48 10.11
N ARG A 66 16.39 6.18 9.81
CA ARG A 66 16.93 5.18 10.76
C ARG A 66 18.37 5.49 11.16
N TRP A 67 19.20 5.90 10.20
CA TRP A 67 20.58 6.28 10.46
C TRP A 67 20.67 7.52 11.36
N LEU A 68 19.91 8.58 11.06
CA LEU A 68 19.83 9.79 11.89
C LEU A 68 19.37 9.49 13.32
N ASN A 69 18.33 8.68 13.47
CA ASN A 69 17.81 8.29 14.78
C ASN A 69 18.82 7.47 15.57
N THR A 70 19.57 6.58 14.89
CA THR A 70 20.61 5.77 15.51
C THR A 70 21.80 6.61 15.94
N ALA A 71 22.26 7.54 15.10
CA ALA A 71 23.34 8.47 15.43
C ALA A 71 22.96 9.34 16.63
N THR A 72 21.73 9.87 16.66
CA THR A 72 21.20 10.64 17.79
C THR A 72 21.19 9.83 19.08
N ARG A 73 20.63 8.61 19.04
CA ARG A 73 20.57 7.70 20.21
C ARG A 73 21.95 7.27 20.72
N THR A 74 22.96 7.22 19.85
CA THR A 74 24.33 6.83 20.20
C THR A 74 25.23 8.02 20.55
N GLY A 75 24.67 9.24 20.67
CA GLY A 75 25.44 10.44 21.01
C GLY A 75 26.31 10.99 19.88
N ARG A 76 26.17 10.48 18.66
CA ARG A 76 26.95 10.86 17.47
C ARG A 76 26.22 11.86 16.57
N ALA A 77 25.23 12.57 17.11
CA ALA A 77 24.50 13.60 16.37
C ALA A 77 25.42 14.73 15.87
N SER A 78 26.48 15.05 16.61
CA SER A 78 27.47 16.06 16.24
C SER A 78 28.31 15.70 15.01
N GLU A 79 28.37 14.42 14.62
CA GLU A 79 29.05 13.94 13.41
C GLU A 79 28.20 14.16 12.14
N ILE A 80 26.94 14.60 12.30
CA ILE A 80 25.99 14.74 11.21
C ILE A 80 25.96 16.19 10.74
N ASP A 81 26.23 16.40 9.45
CA ASP A 81 25.94 17.67 8.78
C ASP A 81 24.43 17.78 8.50
N ALA A 82 23.69 18.19 9.52
CA ALA A 82 22.24 18.30 9.47
C ALA A 82 21.77 19.31 8.40
N LEU A 83 22.52 20.39 8.17
CA LEU A 83 22.18 21.41 7.18
C LEU A 83 22.29 20.84 5.76
N ARG A 84 23.36 20.11 5.46
CA ARG A 84 23.52 19.46 4.16
C ARG A 84 22.44 18.41 3.90
N ILE A 85 22.10 17.61 4.91
CA ILE A 85 21.04 16.61 4.79
C ILE A 85 19.69 17.29 4.54
N ALA A 86 19.35 18.33 5.32
CA ALA A 86 18.12 19.08 5.13
C ALA A 86 18.03 19.70 3.73
N ALA A 87 19.12 20.32 3.24
CA ALA A 87 19.16 20.92 1.91
C ALA A 87 18.91 19.89 0.79
N MET A 88 19.52 18.69 0.89
CA MET A 88 19.28 17.62 -0.08
C MET A 88 17.84 17.11 -0.03
N LEU A 89 17.27 16.92 1.17
CA LEU A 89 15.89 16.47 1.34
C LEU A 89 14.89 17.46 0.77
N VAL A 90 15.09 18.77 1.00
CA VAL A 90 14.29 19.84 0.39
C VAL A 90 14.42 19.84 -1.14
N GLY A 91 15.61 19.57 -1.66
CA GLY A 91 15.82 19.41 -3.10
C GLY A 91 14.99 18.28 -3.70
N ILE A 92 14.97 17.11 -3.04
CA ILE A 92 14.16 15.95 -3.43
C ILE A 92 12.66 16.28 -3.36
N GLU A 93 12.20 16.88 -2.26
CA GLU A 93 10.81 17.28 -2.06
C GLU A 93 10.33 18.21 -3.21
N ARG A 94 11.10 19.25 -3.53
CA ARG A 94 10.77 20.18 -4.62
C ARG A 94 10.72 19.49 -5.98
N GLY A 95 11.67 18.58 -6.25
CA GLY A 95 11.68 17.78 -7.47
C GLY A 95 10.41 16.92 -7.61
N LEU A 96 10.03 16.23 -6.54
CA LEU A 96 8.80 15.42 -6.51
C LEU A 96 7.54 16.29 -6.66
N ALA A 97 7.49 17.45 -5.98
CA ALA A 97 6.38 18.38 -6.09
C ALA A 97 6.19 18.87 -7.55
N ASN A 98 7.29 19.16 -8.25
CA ASN A 98 7.26 19.55 -9.66
C ASN A 98 6.72 18.44 -10.56
N ILE A 99 7.18 17.20 -10.37
CA ILE A 99 6.69 16.04 -11.13
C ILE A 99 5.18 15.86 -10.89
N ILE A 100 4.73 15.94 -9.64
CA ILE A 100 3.31 15.85 -9.30
C ILE A 100 2.51 16.96 -9.98
N ALA A 101 3.00 18.21 -9.93
CA ALA A 101 2.32 19.34 -10.56
C ALA A 101 2.19 19.17 -12.08
N GLN A 102 3.20 18.63 -12.76
CA GLN A 102 3.18 18.38 -14.20
C GLN A 102 2.20 17.29 -14.63
N HIS A 103 1.95 16.30 -13.76
CA HIS A 103 1.14 15.13 -14.10
C HIS A 103 -0.21 15.06 -13.38
N ARG A 104 -0.54 16.06 -12.54
CA ARG A 104 -1.84 16.15 -11.88
C ARG A 104 -2.91 16.47 -12.91
N LYS A 105 -3.79 15.51 -13.19
CA LYS A 105 -5.00 15.76 -13.97
C LYS A 105 -5.86 16.80 -13.21
N PRO A 106 -6.35 17.87 -13.85
CA PRO A 106 -7.32 18.77 -13.20
C PRO A 106 -8.56 17.96 -12.80
N PRO A 107 -9.25 18.34 -11.71
CA PRO A 107 -10.52 17.71 -11.37
C PRO A 107 -11.48 17.86 -12.56
N GLU A 108 -12.08 16.75 -12.98
CA GLU A 108 -13.11 16.75 -14.03
C GLU A 108 -14.31 17.56 -13.52
N CYS A 109 -14.69 18.61 -14.26
CA CYS A 109 -15.85 19.46 -13.96
C CYS A 109 -17.18 18.70 -14.13
#